data_AF-A0A4R8MCN5-F1
#
_entry.id   AF-A0A4R8MCN5-F1
#
_cell.length_a   1.000
_cell.length_b   1.000
_cell.length_c   1.000
_cell.angle_alpha   90.00
_cell.angle_beta   90.00
_cell.angle_gamma   90.00
#
_symmetry.space_group_name_H-M   'P 1'
#
loop_
_entity.id
_entity.type
_entity.pdbx_description
1 polymer ?
#
loop_
_entity_poly.entity_id
_entity_poly.type
_entity_poly.pdbx_seq_one_letter_code
_entity_poly.pdbx_strand_id
1 'polypeptide(L)'
;MRNKELLQHDQEYEQRFIKNIQLVPEILEAAKNELSKQKVKHNLKLSDLQNGLFVKHFTNYHETQKNKFIPDADYNEYLKLCGIDANKLADMETRYKKLLDIKYPFYTHNHDYWQGIEGRAGRLNPSLVEKLKEAPTKKVYNLDDFLKISKDSYKVSVNPELFKLYLTNEKQYEAMDVATDQVKLCKRKKDSPAATIKIAGELVKDIDRDYKITWDNEQILNIK
;
A
#
# COMPACT_ATOMS: atom_id res chain seq x y z
N MET A 1 0.03 -28.29 15.93
CA MET A 1 -0.15 -27.10 15.06
C MET A 1 -0.56 -25.95 15.96
N ARG A 2 0.31 -24.95 16.18
CA ARG A 2 -0.03 -23.79 17.03
C ARG A 2 -1.00 -22.89 16.25
N ASN A 3 -2.14 -22.60 16.85
CA ASN A 3 -3.12 -21.69 16.28
C ASN A 3 -2.51 -20.28 16.23
N LYS A 4 -2.36 -19.72 15.03
CA LYS A 4 -2.14 -18.27 14.86
C LYS A 4 -3.40 -17.58 15.33
N GLU A 5 -3.29 -16.70 16.32
CA GLU A 5 -4.42 -15.92 16.79
C GLU A 5 -4.31 -14.50 16.25
N LEU A 6 -5.36 -14.04 15.60
CA LEU A 6 -5.42 -12.70 15.05
C LEU A 6 -5.48 -11.69 16.19
N LEU A 7 -4.43 -10.88 16.32
CA LEU A 7 -4.37 -9.80 17.30
C LEU A 7 -5.10 -8.56 16.78
N GLN A 8 -4.79 -8.17 15.55
CA GLN A 8 -5.32 -6.97 14.95
C GLN A 8 -5.37 -7.11 13.43
N HIS A 9 -6.35 -6.48 12.82
CA HIS A 9 -6.39 -6.22 11.39
C HIS A 9 -6.48 -4.71 11.19
N ASP A 10 -5.47 -4.08 10.59
CA ASP A 10 -5.53 -2.67 10.21
C ASP A 10 -6.36 -2.49 8.93
N GLN A 11 -7.68 -2.59 9.10
CA GLN A 11 -8.64 -2.44 8.02
C GLN A 11 -8.57 -1.06 7.38
N GLU A 12 -8.28 -0.01 8.14
CA GLU A 12 -8.19 1.33 7.58
C GLU A 12 -6.99 1.48 6.65
N TYR A 13 -5.83 0.94 7.05
CA TYR A 13 -4.65 0.96 6.19
C TYR A 13 -4.84 0.10 4.95
N GLU A 14 -5.45 -1.08 5.08
CA GLU A 14 -5.82 -1.92 3.94
C GLU A 14 -6.72 -1.15 2.96
N GLN A 15 -7.76 -0.49 3.44
CA GLN A 15 -8.67 0.27 2.58
C GLN A 15 -7.98 1.47 1.92
N ARG A 16 -7.09 2.18 2.64
CA ARG A 16 -6.27 3.25 2.04
C ARG A 16 -5.35 2.69 0.95
N PHE A 17 -4.73 1.54 1.19
CA PHE A 17 -3.87 0.87 0.21
C PHE A 17 -4.66 0.48 -1.04
N ILE A 18 -5.81 -0.18 -0.90
CA ILE A 18 -6.70 -0.53 -2.02
C ILE A 18 -7.11 0.70 -2.81
N LYS A 19 -7.52 1.79 -2.13
CA LYS A 19 -7.88 3.05 -2.80
C LYS A 19 -6.72 3.64 -3.59
N ASN A 20 -5.50 3.59 -3.05
CA ASN A 20 -4.32 4.05 -3.78
C ASN A 20 -4.06 3.23 -5.05
N ILE A 21 -4.28 1.91 -5.01
CA ILE A 21 -4.20 1.06 -6.22
C ILE A 21 -5.32 1.41 -7.21
N GLN A 22 -6.53 1.74 -6.73
CA GLN A 22 -7.67 2.14 -7.56
C GLN A 22 -7.47 3.50 -8.28
N LEU A 23 -6.57 4.36 -7.82
CA LEU A 23 -6.22 5.59 -8.56
C LEU A 23 -5.67 5.31 -9.96
N VAL A 24 -5.05 4.14 -10.17
CA VAL A 24 -4.49 3.76 -11.46
C VAL A 24 -5.57 3.63 -12.54
N PRO A 25 -6.60 2.76 -12.41
CA PRO A 25 -7.68 2.70 -13.39
C PRO A 25 -8.47 4.02 -13.50
N GLU A 26 -8.58 4.82 -12.43
CA GLU A 26 -9.19 6.16 -12.50
C GLU A 26 -8.42 7.11 -13.43
N ILE A 27 -7.09 7.11 -13.38
CA ILE A 27 -6.26 7.90 -14.30
C ILE A 27 -6.40 7.39 -15.74
N LEU A 28 -6.48 6.07 -15.95
CA LEU A 28 -6.68 5.49 -17.29
C LEU A 28 -8.03 5.91 -17.89
N GLU A 29 -9.11 5.84 -17.11
CA GLU A 29 -10.42 6.32 -17.54
C GLU A 29 -10.42 7.84 -17.79
N ALA A 30 -9.76 8.62 -16.92
CA ALA A 30 -9.62 10.05 -17.11
C ALA A 30 -8.86 10.40 -18.40
N ALA A 31 -7.78 9.67 -18.70
CA ALA A 31 -7.00 9.83 -19.93
C ALA A 31 -7.83 9.45 -21.18
N LYS A 32 -8.57 8.34 -21.13
CA LYS A 32 -9.48 7.92 -22.20
C LYS A 32 -10.56 8.97 -22.49
N ASN A 33 -11.16 9.52 -21.44
CA ASN A 33 -12.16 10.58 -21.56
C ASN A 33 -11.56 11.88 -22.09
N GLU A 34 -10.34 12.23 -21.67
CA GLU A 34 -9.65 13.41 -22.16
C GLU A 34 -9.28 13.28 -23.64
N LEU A 35 -8.82 12.11 -24.10
CA LEU A 35 -8.60 11.86 -25.54
C LEU A 35 -9.87 12.12 -26.36
N SER A 36 -11.02 11.63 -25.90
CA SER A 36 -12.31 11.89 -26.54
C SER A 36 -12.68 13.38 -26.54
N LYS A 37 -12.45 14.11 -25.43
CA LYS A 37 -12.67 15.57 -25.35
C LYS A 37 -11.78 16.35 -26.32
N GLN A 38 -10.55 15.89 -26.51
CA GLN A 38 -9.58 16.44 -27.45
C GLN A 38 -9.84 16.00 -28.91
N LYS A 39 -11.04 15.48 -29.22
CA LYS A 39 -11.49 15.08 -30.56
C LYS A 39 -10.68 13.92 -31.18
N VAL A 40 -9.99 13.13 -30.35
CA VAL A 40 -9.36 11.87 -30.78
C VAL A 40 -10.45 10.82 -30.97
N LYS A 41 -10.68 10.37 -32.21
CA LYS A 41 -11.58 9.23 -32.47
C LYS A 41 -10.85 7.94 -32.14
N HIS A 42 -11.30 7.22 -31.13
CA HIS A 42 -10.67 5.98 -30.69
C HIS A 42 -11.69 4.95 -30.20
N ASN A 43 -11.31 3.68 -30.25
CA ASN A 43 -11.99 2.56 -29.59
C ASN A 43 -11.14 1.96 -28.45
N LEU A 44 -10.15 2.73 -27.98
CA LEU A 44 -9.17 2.32 -26.96
C LEU A 44 -9.87 1.78 -25.70
N LYS A 45 -9.32 0.68 -25.22
CA LYS A 45 -9.65 0.03 -23.96
C LYS A 45 -8.69 0.49 -22.87
N LEU A 46 -9.05 0.30 -21.60
CA LEU A 46 -8.13 0.59 -20.49
C LEU A 46 -6.82 -0.18 -20.62
N SER A 47 -6.89 -1.45 -21.06
CA SER A 47 -5.69 -2.26 -21.33
C SER A 47 -4.78 -1.66 -22.40
N ASP A 48 -5.31 -0.89 -23.35
CA ASP A 48 -4.49 -0.26 -24.40
C ASP A 48 -3.70 0.94 -23.86
N LEU A 49 -4.19 1.54 -22.76
CA LEU A 49 -3.60 2.70 -22.10
C LEU A 49 -2.66 2.32 -20.94
N GLN A 50 -2.58 1.03 -20.56
CA GLN A 50 -1.85 0.58 -19.37
C GLN A 50 -0.33 0.83 -19.39
N ASN A 51 0.23 1.13 -20.57
CA ASN A 51 1.65 1.49 -20.72
C ASN A 51 1.92 2.98 -20.45
N GLY A 52 0.88 3.78 -20.19
CA GLY A 52 1.01 5.20 -19.91
C GLY A 52 1.48 6.02 -21.11
N LEU A 53 1.12 5.66 -22.35
CA LEU A 53 1.50 6.40 -23.56
C LEU A 53 0.35 7.30 -24.08
N PHE A 54 -0.26 8.08 -23.19
CA PHE A 54 -1.46 8.88 -23.50
C PHE A 54 -1.19 9.96 -24.55
N VAL A 55 -0.08 10.70 -24.39
CA VAL A 55 0.30 11.77 -25.32
C VAL A 55 0.57 11.18 -26.71
N LYS A 56 1.19 10.00 -26.77
CA LYS A 56 1.45 9.31 -28.05
C LYS A 56 0.15 8.98 -28.80
N HIS A 57 -0.91 8.56 -28.11
CA HIS A 57 -2.21 8.32 -28.76
C HIS A 57 -2.80 9.61 -29.33
N PHE A 58 -2.72 10.72 -28.60
CA PHE A 58 -3.13 12.03 -29.07
C PHE A 58 -2.31 12.47 -30.30
N THR A 59 -0.98 12.43 -30.20
CA THR A 59 -0.08 12.90 -31.25
C THR A 59 -0.27 12.11 -32.54
N ASN A 60 -0.24 10.78 -32.47
CA ASN A 60 -0.39 9.93 -33.65
C ASN A 60 -1.71 10.17 -34.39
N TYR A 61 -2.82 10.35 -33.66
CA TYR A 61 -4.11 10.62 -34.27
C TYR A 61 -4.11 11.97 -34.99
N HIS A 62 -3.66 13.02 -34.32
CA HIS A 62 -3.72 14.37 -34.85
C HIS A 62 -2.71 14.61 -35.98
N GLU A 63 -1.53 14.00 -35.94
CA GLU A 63 -0.61 13.99 -37.08
C GLU A 63 -1.25 13.32 -38.30
N THR A 64 -1.93 12.19 -38.10
CA THR A 64 -2.66 11.51 -39.17
C THR A 64 -3.79 12.37 -39.73
N GLN A 65 -4.55 13.08 -38.88
CA GLN A 65 -5.61 13.99 -39.35
C GLN A 65 -5.01 15.19 -40.09
N LYS A 66 -3.98 15.83 -39.54
CA LYS A 66 -3.26 16.92 -40.21
C LYS A 66 -2.79 16.49 -41.59
N ASN A 67 -2.11 15.36 -41.70
CA ASN A 67 -1.59 14.86 -42.98
C ASN A 67 -2.70 14.57 -44.02
N LYS A 68 -3.93 14.29 -43.58
CA LYS A 68 -5.08 14.07 -44.46
C LYS A 68 -5.74 15.36 -44.93
N PHE A 69 -5.82 16.37 -44.08
CA PHE A 69 -6.60 17.58 -44.36
C PHE A 69 -5.74 18.80 -44.74
N ILE A 70 -4.53 18.92 -44.15
CA ILE A 70 -3.62 20.04 -44.33
C ILE A 70 -2.16 19.53 -44.25
N PRO A 71 -1.68 18.75 -45.24
CA PRO A 71 -0.40 18.05 -45.16
C PRO A 71 0.80 18.98 -44.91
N ASP A 72 0.78 20.18 -45.47
CA ASP A 72 1.89 21.14 -45.36
C ASP A 72 1.83 22.04 -44.11
N ALA A 73 0.77 21.96 -43.30
CA ALA A 73 0.69 22.76 -42.08
C ALA A 73 1.71 22.29 -41.03
N ASP A 74 2.23 23.24 -40.25
CA ASP A 74 2.94 22.93 -39.02
C ASP A 74 2.00 22.22 -38.02
N TYR A 75 2.51 21.23 -37.31
CA TYR A 75 1.69 20.45 -36.38
C TYR A 75 1.17 21.30 -35.21
N ASN A 76 1.99 22.19 -34.65
CA ASN A 76 1.57 23.03 -33.53
C ASN A 76 0.56 24.08 -33.99
N GLU A 77 0.73 24.61 -35.19
CA GLU A 77 -0.27 25.51 -35.78
C GLU A 77 -1.62 24.80 -36.03
N TYR A 78 -1.58 23.56 -36.54
CA TYR A 78 -2.77 22.71 -36.65
C TYR A 78 -3.48 22.51 -35.30
N LEU A 79 -2.73 22.20 -34.24
CA LEU A 79 -3.30 22.03 -32.90
C LEU A 79 -3.97 23.32 -32.40
N LYS A 80 -3.31 24.48 -32.59
CA LYS A 80 -3.87 25.80 -32.24
C LYS A 80 -5.16 26.09 -33.00
N LEU A 81 -5.18 25.85 -34.31
CA LEU A 81 -6.38 26.05 -35.14
C LEU A 81 -7.54 25.14 -34.71
N CYS A 82 -7.24 23.92 -34.27
CA CYS A 82 -8.24 22.97 -33.79
C CYS A 82 -8.70 23.21 -32.34
N GLY A 83 -7.98 24.09 -31.61
CA GLY A 83 -8.23 24.40 -30.20
C GLY A 83 -8.00 23.21 -29.27
N ILE A 84 -6.96 22.42 -29.53
CA ILE A 84 -6.64 21.17 -28.82
C ILE A 84 -5.19 21.19 -28.33
N ASP A 85 -4.93 20.50 -27.22
CA ASP A 85 -3.58 20.38 -26.67
C ASP A 85 -3.42 19.09 -25.84
N ALA A 86 -2.16 18.75 -25.57
CA ALA A 86 -1.78 17.53 -24.85
C ALA A 86 -1.39 17.78 -23.39
N ASN A 87 -1.47 19.01 -22.86
CA ASN A 87 -0.88 19.35 -21.57
C ASN A 87 -1.50 18.52 -20.43
N LYS A 88 -2.83 18.44 -20.41
CA LYS A 88 -3.55 17.65 -19.40
C LYS A 88 -3.27 16.15 -19.53
N LEU A 89 -3.11 15.64 -20.76
CA LEU A 89 -2.71 14.25 -21.00
C LEU A 89 -1.28 14.00 -20.50
N ALA A 90 -0.36 14.94 -20.71
CA ALA A 90 1.03 14.85 -20.25
C ALA A 90 1.12 14.87 -18.71
N ASP A 91 0.31 15.67 -18.04
CA ASP A 91 0.21 15.69 -16.58
C ASP A 91 -0.30 14.35 -16.04
N MET A 92 -1.35 13.78 -16.64
CA MET A 92 -1.88 12.48 -16.27
C MET A 92 -0.87 11.35 -16.54
N GLU A 93 -0.18 11.39 -17.69
CA GLU A 93 0.86 10.44 -18.04
C GLU A 93 2.02 10.47 -17.04
N THR A 94 2.45 11.66 -16.61
CA THR A 94 3.50 11.83 -15.60
C THR A 94 3.07 11.26 -14.25
N ARG A 95 1.83 11.53 -13.81
CA ARG A 95 1.29 10.96 -12.57
C ARG A 95 1.17 9.45 -12.65
N TYR A 96 0.71 8.93 -13.78
CA TYR A 96 0.54 7.50 -14.02
C TYR A 96 1.87 6.75 -13.95
N LYS A 97 2.90 7.23 -14.66
CA LYS A 97 4.23 6.60 -14.64
C LYS A 97 4.84 6.56 -13.24
N LYS A 98 4.66 7.64 -12.46
CA LYS A 98 5.08 7.64 -11.05
C LYS A 98 4.42 6.54 -10.23
N LEU A 99 3.15 6.21 -10.50
CA LEU A 99 2.45 5.11 -9.82
C LEU A 99 2.97 3.74 -10.26
N LEU A 100 3.30 3.56 -11.54
CA LEU A 100 3.87 2.30 -12.06
C LEU A 100 5.22 1.98 -11.41
N ASP A 101 6.03 3.01 -11.13
CA ASP A 101 7.37 2.87 -10.56
C ASP A 101 7.35 2.60 -9.04
N ILE A 102 6.19 2.66 -8.38
CA ILE A 102 6.09 2.42 -6.94
C ILE A 102 6.34 0.94 -6.64
N LYS A 103 7.30 0.71 -5.76
CA LYS A 103 7.56 -0.58 -5.13
C LYS A 103 6.88 -0.62 -3.77
N TYR A 104 6.21 -1.72 -3.48
CA TYR A 104 5.49 -1.93 -2.23
C TYR A 104 6.19 -3.00 -1.38
N PRO A 105 7.10 -2.61 -0.48
CA PRO A 105 7.77 -3.54 0.41
C PRO A 105 6.85 -3.96 1.56
N PHE A 106 6.56 -5.24 1.68
CA PHE A 106 5.90 -5.82 2.84
C PHE A 106 6.78 -6.87 3.50
N TYR A 107 6.73 -6.93 4.82
CA TYR A 107 7.30 -8.07 5.55
C TYR A 107 6.34 -9.25 5.38
N THR A 108 6.86 -10.47 5.22
CA THR A 108 6.02 -11.65 4.98
C THR A 108 5.03 -11.93 6.12
N HIS A 109 5.33 -11.48 7.34
CA HIS A 109 4.49 -11.58 8.52
C HIS A 109 4.56 -10.29 9.35
N ASN A 110 3.43 -9.92 9.98
CA ASN A 110 3.32 -8.82 10.95
C ASN A 110 3.98 -7.51 10.45
N HIS A 111 3.62 -7.08 9.23
CA HIS A 111 4.27 -5.96 8.55
C HIS A 111 4.32 -4.68 9.37
N ASP A 112 3.20 -4.24 9.91
CA ASP A 112 3.11 -2.96 10.62
C ASP A 112 4.02 -2.91 11.85
N TYR A 113 4.18 -4.05 12.54
CA TYR A 113 5.09 -4.16 13.68
C TYR A 113 6.55 -3.97 13.26
N TRP A 114 7.01 -4.70 12.24
CA TRP A 114 8.39 -4.64 11.78
C TRP A 114 8.71 -3.32 11.07
N GLN A 115 7.76 -2.77 10.32
CA GLN A 115 7.89 -1.43 9.74
C GLN A 115 7.98 -0.36 10.84
N GLY A 116 7.20 -0.50 11.91
CA GLY A 116 7.28 0.39 13.08
C GLY A 116 8.60 0.27 13.84
N ILE A 117 9.19 -0.93 13.95
CA ILE A 117 10.56 -1.10 14.46
C ILE A 117 11.55 -0.43 13.52
N GLU A 118 11.45 -0.67 12.22
CA GLU A 118 12.35 -0.13 11.21
C GLU A 118 12.40 1.40 11.21
N GLY A 119 11.23 2.06 11.25
CA GLY A 119 11.16 3.52 11.33
C GLY A 119 11.70 4.12 12.62
N ARG A 120 11.81 3.33 13.70
CA ARG A 120 12.38 3.75 15.01
C ARG A 120 13.82 3.29 15.21
N ALA A 121 14.26 2.31 14.44
CA ALA A 121 15.62 1.81 14.45
C ALA A 121 16.54 2.84 13.78
N GLY A 122 17.69 3.08 14.40
CA GLY A 122 18.63 4.08 13.93
C GLY A 122 19.67 4.39 15.00
N ARG A 123 20.45 5.46 14.80
CA ARG A 123 21.54 5.86 15.71
C ARG A 123 21.10 6.03 17.18
N LEU A 124 19.83 6.38 17.41
CA LEU A 124 19.29 6.68 18.73
C LEU A 124 18.73 5.47 19.47
N ASN A 125 18.59 4.30 18.83
CA ASN A 125 18.07 3.11 19.51
C ASN A 125 18.72 1.80 19.01
N PRO A 126 19.97 1.52 19.42
CA PRO A 126 20.74 0.36 18.95
C PRO A 126 20.07 -0.99 19.25
N SER A 127 19.28 -1.09 20.33
CA SER A 127 18.56 -2.33 20.66
C SER A 127 17.51 -2.69 19.61
N LEU A 128 16.91 -1.70 18.93
CA LEU A 128 15.97 -1.93 17.84
C LEU A 128 16.67 -2.32 16.54
N VAL A 129 17.91 -1.88 16.33
CA VAL A 129 18.74 -2.31 15.19
C VAL A 129 19.08 -3.79 15.32
N GLU A 130 19.46 -4.23 16.51
CA GLU A 130 19.69 -5.66 16.76
C GLU A 130 18.40 -6.46 16.55
N LYS A 131 17.28 -5.95 17.06
CA LYS A 131 15.96 -6.56 16.86
C LYS A 131 15.55 -6.64 15.38
N LEU A 132 15.93 -5.69 14.53
CA LEU A 132 15.64 -5.77 13.10
C LEU A 132 16.33 -6.93 12.38
N LYS A 133 17.43 -7.47 12.92
CA LYS A 133 18.06 -8.67 12.34
C LYS A 133 17.15 -9.90 12.40
N GLU A 134 16.17 -9.85 13.29
CA GLU A 134 15.14 -10.86 13.49
C GLU A 134 13.92 -10.65 12.58
N ALA A 135 13.85 -9.53 11.86
CA ALA A 135 12.72 -9.24 11.00
C ALA A 135 12.62 -10.29 9.89
N PRO A 136 11.39 -10.75 9.57
CA PRO A 136 11.19 -11.70 8.50
C PRO A 136 11.60 -11.08 7.17
N THR A 137 11.70 -11.91 6.13
CA THR A 137 12.08 -11.40 4.81
C THR A 137 11.07 -10.37 4.31
N LYS A 138 11.58 -9.26 3.78
CA LYS A 138 10.79 -8.24 3.10
C LYS A 138 10.62 -8.63 1.64
N LYS A 139 9.38 -8.88 1.23
CA LYS A 139 9.02 -9.10 -0.17
C LYS A 139 8.63 -7.77 -0.79
N VAL A 140 9.18 -7.51 -1.97
CA VAL A 140 8.84 -6.32 -2.76
C VAL A 140 7.80 -6.72 -3.80
N TYR A 141 6.70 -6.01 -3.80
CA TYR A 141 5.60 -6.16 -4.76
C TYR A 141 5.59 -4.95 -5.71
N ASN A 142 5.11 -5.16 -6.92
CA ASN A 142 4.84 -4.10 -7.90
C ASN A 142 3.31 -3.94 -8.06
N LEU A 143 2.90 -2.88 -8.76
CA LEU A 143 1.48 -2.62 -9.03
C LEU A 143 0.76 -3.83 -9.67
N ASP A 144 1.42 -4.52 -10.60
CA ASP A 144 0.86 -5.68 -11.32
C ASP A 144 0.58 -6.88 -10.40
N ASP A 145 1.16 -6.93 -9.19
CA ASP A 145 0.84 -7.94 -8.19
C ASP A 145 -0.55 -7.70 -7.56
N PHE A 146 -1.04 -6.46 -7.60
CA PHE A 146 -2.30 -6.05 -6.97
C PHE A 146 -3.38 -5.67 -7.97
N LEU A 147 -3.02 -5.25 -9.17
CA LEU A 147 -3.95 -4.75 -10.17
C LEU A 147 -3.82 -5.55 -11.47
N LYS A 148 -4.94 -6.08 -11.96
CA LYS A 148 -5.06 -6.66 -13.29
C LYS A 148 -6.06 -5.85 -14.11
N ILE A 149 -5.62 -5.36 -15.27
CA ILE A 149 -6.46 -4.64 -16.24
C ILE A 149 -6.69 -5.56 -17.44
N SER A 150 -7.92 -5.66 -17.89
CA SER A 150 -8.30 -6.46 -19.05
C SER A 150 -9.43 -5.77 -19.81
N LYS A 151 -9.16 -5.37 -21.06
CA LYS A 151 -10.11 -4.59 -21.87
C LYS A 151 -10.52 -3.31 -21.12
N ASP A 152 -11.82 -3.11 -20.87
CA ASP A 152 -12.37 -1.98 -20.12
C ASP A 152 -12.64 -2.32 -18.63
N SER A 153 -12.21 -3.48 -18.15
CA SER A 153 -12.38 -3.85 -16.74
C SER A 153 -11.05 -3.97 -16.02
N TYR A 154 -11.12 -3.89 -14.69
CA TYR A 154 -9.98 -4.11 -13.82
C TYR A 154 -10.39 -4.90 -12.59
N LYS A 155 -9.42 -5.56 -11.98
CA LYS A 155 -9.56 -6.25 -10.70
C LYS A 155 -8.41 -5.85 -9.80
N VAL A 156 -8.74 -5.29 -8.63
CA VAL A 156 -7.80 -5.12 -7.52
C VAL A 156 -7.85 -6.37 -6.65
N SER A 157 -6.70 -6.93 -6.32
CA SER A 157 -6.56 -8.13 -5.50
C SER A 157 -5.43 -7.90 -4.51
N VAL A 158 -5.80 -7.54 -3.29
CA VAL A 158 -4.88 -7.31 -2.19
C VAL A 158 -5.08 -8.43 -1.17
N ASN A 159 -3.98 -9.04 -0.72
CA ASN A 159 -4.04 -10.09 0.29
C ASN A 159 -4.21 -9.43 1.68
N PRO A 160 -5.33 -9.65 2.40
CA PRO A 160 -5.56 -9.03 3.71
C PRO A 160 -4.51 -9.43 4.75
N GLU A 161 -3.83 -10.56 4.58
CA GLU A 161 -2.75 -11.01 5.47
C GLU A 161 -1.58 -10.01 5.56
N LEU A 162 -1.41 -9.13 4.57
CA LEU A 162 -0.41 -8.06 4.60
C LEU A 162 -0.72 -7.00 5.68
N PHE A 163 -1.97 -6.92 6.14
CA PHE A 163 -2.50 -5.91 7.07
C PHE A 163 -2.96 -6.53 8.40
N LYS A 164 -2.60 -7.79 8.64
CA LYS A 164 -2.94 -8.52 9.86
C LYS A 164 -1.73 -8.73 10.73
N LEU A 165 -1.96 -8.58 12.03
CA LEU A 165 -1.03 -8.82 13.10
C LEU A 165 -1.50 -10.05 13.86
N TYR A 166 -0.61 -11.01 14.03
CA TYR A 166 -0.90 -12.25 14.73
C TYR A 166 -0.08 -12.37 16.01
N LEU A 167 -0.73 -12.91 17.05
CA LEU A 167 -0.07 -13.70 18.06
C LEU A 167 0.24 -15.07 17.47
N THR A 168 1.32 -15.65 17.94
CA THR A 168 1.97 -16.75 17.21
C THR A 168 2.39 -17.89 18.11
N ASN A 169 2.17 -17.73 19.41
CA ASN A 169 2.42 -18.73 20.43
C ASN A 169 1.60 -18.46 21.70
N GLU A 170 1.53 -19.49 22.52
CA GLU A 170 0.72 -19.55 23.73
C GLU A 170 1.22 -18.60 24.83
N LYS A 171 2.53 -18.37 24.97
CA LYS A 171 3.05 -17.43 25.98
C LYS A 171 2.67 -15.98 25.69
N GLN A 172 2.70 -15.57 24.42
CA GLN A 172 2.22 -14.25 24.00
C GLN A 172 0.72 -14.09 24.27
N TYR A 173 -0.04 -15.17 24.05
CA TYR A 173 -1.45 -15.21 24.39
C TYR A 173 -1.69 -15.05 25.89
N GLU A 174 -1.04 -15.85 26.72
CA GLU A 174 -1.13 -15.78 28.19
C GLU A 174 -0.75 -14.38 28.71
N ALA A 175 0.37 -13.82 28.23
CA ALA A 175 0.82 -12.49 28.58
C ALA A 175 -0.23 -11.42 28.23
N MET A 176 -0.84 -11.53 27.05
CA MET A 176 -1.89 -10.61 26.60
C MET A 176 -3.18 -10.75 27.39
N ASP A 177 -3.57 -11.97 27.75
CA ASP A 177 -4.77 -12.23 28.52
C ASP A 177 -4.62 -11.64 29.93
N VAL A 178 -3.47 -11.86 30.59
CA VAL A 178 -3.14 -11.28 31.89
C VAL A 178 -3.16 -9.74 31.85
N ALA A 179 -2.54 -9.12 30.83
CA ALA A 179 -2.57 -7.67 30.67
C ALA A 179 -4.00 -7.14 30.42
N THR A 180 -4.77 -7.86 29.60
CA THR A 180 -6.17 -7.50 29.28
C THR A 180 -7.05 -7.56 30.53
N ASP A 181 -6.90 -8.59 31.35
CA ASP A 181 -7.65 -8.74 32.60
C ASP A 181 -7.28 -7.68 33.64
N GLN A 182 -6.02 -7.27 33.71
CA GLN A 182 -5.62 -6.14 34.53
C GLN A 182 -6.28 -4.84 34.06
N VAL A 183 -6.33 -4.57 32.75
CA VAL A 183 -7.02 -3.40 32.20
C VAL A 183 -8.52 -3.43 32.53
N LYS A 184 -9.18 -4.60 32.40
CA LYS A 184 -10.59 -4.78 32.80
C LYS A 184 -10.78 -4.50 34.29
N LEU A 185 -9.87 -4.96 35.14
CA LEU A 185 -9.93 -4.73 36.59
C LEU A 185 -9.80 -3.25 36.93
N CYS A 186 -8.84 -2.53 36.34
CA CYS A 186 -8.68 -1.09 36.51
C CYS A 186 -9.94 -0.31 36.08
N LYS A 187 -10.55 -0.69 34.94
CA LYS A 187 -11.83 -0.12 34.49
C LYS A 187 -12.95 -0.35 35.51
N ARG A 188 -13.07 -1.56 36.08
CA ARG A 188 -14.06 -1.88 37.13
C ARG A 188 -13.85 -1.05 38.40
N LYS A 189 -12.59 -0.79 38.77
CA LYS A 189 -12.22 0.07 39.90
C LYS A 189 -12.39 1.57 39.62
N LYS A 190 -12.75 1.95 38.39
CA LYS A 190 -12.84 3.33 37.91
C LYS A 190 -11.51 4.08 38.02
N ASP A 191 -10.40 3.37 37.84
CA ASP A 191 -9.08 3.99 37.77
C ASP A 191 -9.01 4.94 36.56
N SER A 192 -8.21 6.01 36.69
CA SER A 192 -8.01 6.94 35.57
C SER A 192 -7.29 6.25 34.40
N PRO A 193 -7.45 6.73 33.15
CA PRO A 193 -6.70 6.19 32.01
C PRO A 193 -5.19 6.21 32.22
N ALA A 194 -4.65 7.28 32.80
CA ALA A 194 -3.22 7.40 33.09
C ALA A 194 -2.74 6.36 34.12
N ALA A 195 -3.50 6.14 35.19
CA ALA A 195 -3.19 5.12 36.19
C ALA A 195 -3.27 3.71 35.60
N THR A 196 -4.30 3.45 34.79
CA THR A 196 -4.47 2.16 34.09
C THR A 196 -3.29 1.87 33.17
N ILE A 197 -2.85 2.84 32.37
CA ILE A 197 -1.69 2.70 31.47
C ILE A 197 -0.42 2.42 32.28
N LYS A 198 -0.20 3.13 33.38
CA LYS A 198 0.97 2.93 34.23
C LYS A 198 1.01 1.51 34.80
N ILE A 199 -0.09 1.06 35.42
CA ILE A 199 -0.20 -0.26 36.05
C ILE A 199 -0.04 -1.38 35.01
N ALA A 200 -0.74 -1.26 33.87
CA ALA A 200 -0.61 -2.23 32.79
C ALA A 200 0.81 -2.26 32.20
N GLY A 201 1.46 -1.09 32.08
CA GLY A 201 2.84 -0.99 31.59
C GLY A 201 3.88 -1.59 32.54
N GLU A 202 3.69 -1.46 33.85
CA GLU A 202 4.52 -2.13 34.86
C GLU A 202 4.32 -3.65 34.80
N LEU A 203 3.06 -4.11 34.73
CA LEU A 203 2.72 -5.53 34.59
C LEU A 203 3.33 -6.15 33.32
N VAL A 204 3.27 -5.46 32.18
CA VAL A 204 3.88 -5.95 30.93
C VAL A 204 5.40 -6.13 31.07
N LYS A 205 6.10 -5.22 31.77
CA LYS A 205 7.54 -5.35 32.03
C LYS A 205 7.86 -6.53 32.93
N ASP A 206 7.02 -6.78 33.93
CA ASP A 206 7.18 -7.89 34.85
C ASP A 206 6.92 -9.22 34.15
N ILE A 207 5.85 -9.32 33.36
CA ILE A 207 5.55 -10.47 32.50
C ILE A 207 6.70 -10.74 31.52
N ASP A 208 7.22 -9.71 30.86
CA ASP A 208 8.33 -9.86 29.90
C ASP A 208 9.58 -10.46 30.58
N ARG A 209 9.86 -10.03 31.81
CA ARG A 209 10.95 -10.55 32.64
C ARG A 209 10.72 -11.98 33.13
N ASP A 210 9.50 -12.29 33.58
CA ASP A 210 9.16 -13.57 34.21
C ASP A 210 9.01 -14.70 33.17
N TYR A 211 8.40 -14.40 32.03
CA TYR A 211 8.21 -15.37 30.95
C TYR A 211 9.44 -15.52 30.05
N LYS A 212 10.49 -14.70 30.25
CA LYS A 212 11.69 -14.62 29.42
C LYS A 212 11.34 -14.69 27.94
N ILE A 213 10.42 -13.83 27.51
CA ILE A 213 9.85 -13.87 26.16
C ILE A 213 11.00 -13.71 25.17
N THR A 214 11.34 -14.80 24.48
CA THR A 214 12.40 -14.87 23.48
C THR A 214 11.74 -14.90 22.11
N TRP A 215 12.10 -13.93 21.27
CA TRP A 215 11.55 -13.77 19.93
C TRP A 215 12.24 -14.78 19.00
N ASP A 216 11.49 -15.73 18.42
CA ASP A 216 12.03 -16.71 17.46
C ASP A 216 11.51 -16.43 16.05
N ASN A 217 12.38 -16.58 15.05
CA ASN A 217 12.51 -15.66 13.91
C ASN A 217 12.10 -16.24 12.54
N GLU A 218 11.49 -17.42 12.51
CA GLU A 218 11.00 -18.00 11.23
C GLU A 218 9.49 -18.28 11.19
N GLN A 219 8.81 -18.20 12.34
CA GLN A 219 7.36 -18.14 12.52
C GLN A 219 7.21 -17.90 14.01
N ILE A 220 6.74 -16.71 14.41
CA ILE A 220 7.07 -16.15 15.72
C ILE A 220 6.94 -17.19 16.87
N LEU A 221 8.07 -17.42 17.55
CA LEU A 221 8.27 -18.07 18.87
C LEU A 221 8.31 -19.63 18.94
N ASN A 222 9.50 -20.25 18.93
CA ASN A 222 9.78 -21.45 19.73
C ASN A 222 10.17 -21.07 21.16
N ILE A 223 9.67 -21.87 22.10
CA ILE A 223 10.14 -21.94 23.48
C ILE A 223 10.92 -23.25 23.61
N LYS A 224 12.12 -23.19 24.18
CA LYS A 224 12.63 -24.30 24.99
C LYS A 224 12.13 -24.13 26.41
#